data_AF-A0A815VT99-F1
#
_entry.id   AF-A0A815VT99-F1
#
_cell.length_a   1.000
_cell.length_b   1.000
_cell.length_c   1.000
_cell.angle_alpha   90.00
_cell.angle_beta   90.00
_cell.angle_gamma   90.00
#
_symmetry.space_group_name_H-M   'P 1'
#
loop_
_entity.id
_entity.type
_entity.pdbx_description
1 polymer ?
#
loop_
_entity_poly.entity_id
_entity_poly.type
_entity_poly.pdbx_seq_one_letter_code
_entity_poly.pdbx_strand_id
1 'polypeptide(L)'
;MASITSGGDSEHLGIPTAVFVEDVDSFMQQPENDSVDTVIKRLDDLNSKYRFMEMNLLQKKKRLRGKLPDIQICLDMIEQLRKYREKDTNMDTNFLLAHNVYGKATIPPTDKVCLWLGANVMLEYPI
;
A
#
# COMPACT_ATOMS: atom_id res chain seq x y z
N MET A 1 39.60 2.34 23.40
CA MET A 1 39.54 1.68 22.08
C MET A 1 38.08 1.29 21.88
N ALA A 2 37.30 2.11 21.17
CA ALA A 2 36.94 1.94 19.75
C ALA A 2 36.13 0.65 19.56
N SER A 3 34.83 0.65 19.22
CA SER A 3 34.14 1.42 18.15
C SER A 3 32.62 1.47 18.47
N ILE A 4 31.99 2.63 18.68
CA ILE A 4 31.18 3.41 17.72
C ILE A 4 30.87 2.69 16.39
N THR A 5 29.58 2.44 16.16
CA THR A 5 28.87 2.23 14.88
C THR A 5 29.39 1.17 13.90
N SER A 6 28.71 0.03 13.81
CA SER A 6 28.36 -0.52 12.49
C SER A 6 27.04 0.12 12.04
N GLY A 7 27.14 1.35 11.55
CA GLY A 7 26.11 1.97 10.74
C GLY A 7 26.01 1.23 9.41
N GLY A 8 24.77 0.97 9.01
CA GLY A 8 24.45 0.31 7.76
C GLY A 8 23.03 -0.21 7.85
N ASP A 9 22.07 0.72 7.89
CA ASP A 9 20.74 0.61 7.28
C ASP A 9 19.93 1.83 7.73
N SER A 10 20.07 2.89 6.94
CA SER A 10 19.03 3.85 6.59
C SER A 10 17.85 3.98 7.56
N GLU A 11 17.69 5.15 8.18
CA GLU A 11 16.42 5.65 8.72
C GLU A 11 15.36 5.72 7.61
N HIS A 12 14.95 4.58 7.06
CA HIS A 12 13.91 4.52 6.07
C HIS A 12 12.59 4.78 6.79
N LEU A 13 12.00 5.95 6.47
CA LEU A 13 10.71 6.43 6.98
C LEU A 13 10.72 6.94 8.44
N GLY A 14 11.89 7.26 9.01
CA GLY A 14 11.99 7.87 10.35
C GLY A 14 11.66 6.93 11.52
N ILE A 15 11.73 5.61 11.29
CA ILE A 15 11.56 4.58 12.33
C ILE A 15 12.92 4.33 13.00
N PRO A 16 13.09 4.60 14.31
CA PRO A 16 14.32 4.27 15.02
C PRO A 16 14.59 2.76 14.99
N THR A 17 15.85 2.34 14.96
CA THR A 17 16.18 0.92 15.07
C THR A 17 15.92 0.42 16.48
N ALA A 18 15.17 -0.67 16.61
CA ALA A 18 14.95 -1.31 17.91
C ALA A 18 16.22 -2.05 18.33
N VAL A 19 16.75 -1.72 19.52
CA VAL A 19 17.85 -2.44 20.14
C VAL A 19 17.25 -3.57 20.97
N PHE A 20 17.67 -4.81 20.70
CA PHE A 20 17.27 -5.97 21.49
C PHE A 20 18.12 -6.04 22.76
N VAL A 21 17.48 -6.20 23.91
CA VAL A 21 18.16 -6.32 25.21
C VAL A 21 18.09 -7.78 25.66
N GLU A 22 19.22 -8.48 25.57
CA GLU A 22 19.33 -9.89 25.98
C GLU A 22 19.48 -10.05 27.50
N ASP A 23 20.22 -9.14 28.14
CA ASP A 23 20.46 -9.12 29.58
C ASP A 23 20.21 -7.72 30.16
N VAL A 24 19.32 -7.65 31.14
CA VAL A 24 18.86 -6.41 31.76
C VAL A 24 19.96 -5.83 32.66
N ASP A 25 20.72 -6.67 33.35
CA ASP A 25 21.78 -6.23 34.27
C ASP A 25 22.93 -5.59 33.49
N SER A 26 23.36 -6.21 32.39
CA SER A 26 24.37 -5.64 31.47
C SER A 26 23.89 -4.37 30.78
N PHE A 27 22.58 -4.24 30.52
CA PHE A 27 22.00 -3.04 29.91
C PHE A 27 21.98 -1.86 30.89
N MET A 28 21.61 -2.09 32.15
CA MET A 28 21.58 -1.03 33.18
C MET A 28 22.98 -0.54 33.61
N GLN A 29 24.03 -1.33 33.37
CA GLN A 29 25.42 -0.92 33.63
C GLN A 29 25.99 0.07 32.60
N GLN A 30 25.26 0.36 31.52
CA GLN A 30 25.71 1.32 30.50
C GLN A 30 25.71 2.75 31.06
N PRO A 31 26.72 3.59 30.70
CA PRO A 31 26.84 4.96 31.22
C PRO A 31 25.73 5.91 30.74
N GLU A 32 24.84 5.48 29.84
CA GLU A 32 23.63 6.22 29.45
C GLU A 32 22.43 5.97 30.40
N ASN A 33 22.49 4.95 31.25
CA ASN A 33 21.36 4.47 32.05
C ASN A 33 21.55 4.85 33.53
N ASP A 34 21.47 6.15 33.83
CA ASP A 34 21.72 6.71 35.18
C ASP A 34 20.65 6.32 36.22
N SER A 35 19.39 6.11 35.81
CA SER A 35 18.27 5.81 36.70
C SER A 35 17.23 4.93 36.01
N VAL A 36 16.62 4.00 36.76
CA VAL A 36 15.55 3.12 36.25
C VAL A 36 14.38 3.93 35.69
N ASP A 37 14.03 5.05 36.33
CA ASP A 37 12.91 5.90 35.90
C ASP A 37 13.17 6.60 34.56
N THR A 38 14.42 6.96 34.26
CA THR A 38 14.77 7.62 32.99
C THR A 38 14.78 6.60 31.85
N VAL A 39 15.25 5.38 32.12
CA VAL A 39 15.24 4.27 31.16
C VAL A 39 13.81 3.87 30.80
N ILE A 40 12.92 3.68 31.79
CA ILE A 40 11.51 3.34 31.55
C ILE A 40 10.83 4.42 30.71
N LYS A 41 11.01 5.71 31.05
CA LYS A 41 10.46 6.82 30.25
C LYS A 41 10.95 6.80 28.81
N ARG A 42 12.25 6.57 28.58
CA ARG A 42 12.83 6.46 27.23
C ARG A 42 12.22 5.30 26.45
N LEU A 43 12.02 4.14 27.10
CA LEU A 43 11.40 2.98 26.47
C LEU A 43 9.92 3.22 26.14
N ASP A 44 9.16 3.88 27.02
CA ASP A 44 7.77 4.26 26.77
C ASP A 44 7.63 5.26 25.61
N ASP A 45 8.54 6.22 25.51
CA ASP A 45 8.60 7.17 24.39
C ASP A 45 8.89 6.45 23.07
N LEU A 46 9.85 5.51 23.07
CA LEU A 46 10.17 4.70 21.89
C LEU A 46 9.00 3.80 21.50
N ASN A 47 8.37 3.12 22.45
CA ASN A 47 7.20 2.28 22.22
C ASN A 47 6.03 3.08 21.63
N SER A 48 5.80 4.29 22.14
CA SER A 48 4.77 5.21 21.61
C SER A 48 5.05 5.60 20.15
N LYS A 49 6.31 5.89 19.81
CA LYS A 49 6.73 6.17 18.42
C LYS A 49 6.52 4.95 17.51
N TYR A 50 6.92 3.76 17.95
CA TYR A 50 6.74 2.53 17.17
C TYR A 50 5.27 2.26 16.87
N ARG A 51 4.40 2.35 17.88
CA ARG A 51 2.94 2.18 17.70
C ARG A 51 2.36 3.17 16.71
N PHE A 52 2.79 4.44 16.76
CA PHE A 52 2.33 5.45 15.82
C PHE A 52 2.74 5.11 14.38
N MET A 53 3.98 4.69 14.16
CA MET A 53 4.47 4.34 12.82
C MET A 53 3.85 3.04 12.30
N GLU A 54 3.65 2.04 13.16
CA GLU A 54 2.92 0.82 12.84
C GLU A 54 1.50 1.14 12.36
N MET A 55 0.77 1.97 13.09
CA MET A 55 -0.60 2.38 12.73
C MET A 55 -0.62 3.04 11.35
N ASN A 56 0.32 3.95 11.06
CA ASN A 56 0.44 4.60 9.76
C ASN A 56 0.73 3.60 8.63
N LEU A 57 1.62 2.63 8.86
CA LEU A 57 1.93 1.58 7.89
C LEU A 57 0.74 0.66 7.64
N LEU A 58 0.04 0.25 8.69
CA LEU A 58 -1.17 -0.57 8.59
C LEU A 58 -2.27 0.16 7.81
N GLN A 59 -2.46 1.47 8.05
CA GLN A 59 -3.43 2.27 7.31
C GLN A 59 -3.04 2.40 5.83
N LYS A 60 -1.77 2.65 5.52
CA LYS A 60 -1.25 2.67 4.13
C LYS A 60 -1.47 1.33 3.44
N LYS A 61 -1.14 0.21 4.12
CA LYS A 61 -1.34 -1.16 3.63
C LYS A 61 -2.81 -1.44 3.36
N LYS A 62 -3.71 -1.07 4.28
CA LYS A 62 -5.16 -1.23 4.12
C LYS A 62 -5.68 -0.45 2.91
N ARG A 63 -5.24 0.79 2.72
CA ARG A 63 -5.63 1.62 1.57
C ARG A 63 -5.16 1.00 0.24
N LEU A 64 -3.92 0.53 0.18
CA LEU A 64 -3.39 -0.12 -1.04
C LEU A 64 -4.13 -1.43 -1.34
N ARG A 65 -4.39 -2.25 -0.32
CA ARG A 65 -5.19 -3.47 -0.46
C ARG A 65 -6.62 -3.19 -0.91
N GLY A 66 -7.20 -2.08 -0.47
CA GLY A 66 -8.55 -1.66 -0.90
C GLY A 66 -8.64 -1.35 -2.39
N LYS A 67 -7.55 -0.90 -3.03
CA LYS A 67 -7.52 -0.60 -4.47
C LYS A 67 -7.23 -1.82 -5.35
N LEU A 68 -6.65 -2.86 -4.77
CA LEU A 68 -6.29 -4.09 -5.48
C LEU A 68 -7.49 -4.77 -6.19
N PRO A 69 -8.66 -4.95 -5.55
CA PRO A 69 -9.81 -5.57 -6.22
C PRO A 69 -10.30 -4.74 -7.41
N ASP A 70 -10.33 -3.41 -7.30
CA ASP A 70 -10.78 -2.55 -8.39
C ASP A 70 -9.89 -2.74 -9.63
N ILE A 71 -8.57 -2.79 -9.45
CA ILE A 71 -7.60 -3.02 -10.54
C ILE A 71 -7.78 -4.41 -11.15
N GLN A 72 -8.00 -5.43 -10.31
CA GLN A 72 -8.23 -6.80 -10.79
C GLN A 72 -9.51 -6.89 -11.63
N ILE A 73 -10.60 -6.27 -11.18
CA ILE A 73 -11.87 -6.24 -11.93
C ILE A 73 -11.70 -5.53 -13.28
N CYS A 74 -10.95 -4.41 -13.31
CA CYS A 74 -10.65 -3.73 -14.57
C CYS A 74 -9.83 -4.63 -15.52
N LEU A 75 -8.84 -5.35 -15.01
CA LEU A 75 -8.03 -6.27 -15.82
C LEU A 75 -8.87 -7.42 -16.38
N ASP A 76 -9.67 -8.06 -15.52
CA ASP A 76 -10.57 -9.15 -15.90
C ASP A 76 -11.54 -8.70 -17.00
N MET A 77 -12.06 -7.47 -16.92
CA MET A 77 -12.92 -6.90 -17.96
C MET A 77 -12.19 -6.72 -19.29
N ILE A 78 -10.95 -6.23 -19.28
CA ILE A 78 -10.14 -6.08 -20.50
C ILE A 78 -9.85 -7.45 -21.12
N GLU A 79 -9.53 -8.46 -20.32
CA GLU A 79 -9.35 -9.83 -20.81
C GLU A 79 -10.62 -10.40 -21.44
N GLN A 80 -11.81 -10.11 -20.89
CA GLN A 80 -13.08 -10.49 -21.50
C GLN A 80 -13.25 -9.80 -22.86
N LEU A 81 -13.06 -8.47 -22.93
CA LEU A 81 -13.15 -7.73 -24.20
C LEU A 81 -12.22 -8.29 -25.26
N ARG A 82 -10.98 -8.66 -24.88
CA ARG A 82 -10.03 -9.32 -25.78
C ARG A 82 -10.53 -10.68 -26.27
N LYS A 83 -11.16 -11.50 -25.42
CA LYS A 83 -11.74 -12.80 -25.83
C LYS A 83 -12.93 -12.64 -26.79
N TYR A 84 -13.79 -11.64 -26.57
CA TYR A 84 -14.90 -11.34 -27.49
C TYR A 84 -14.40 -10.85 -28.85
N ARG A 85 -13.32 -10.06 -28.84
CA ARG A 85 -12.61 -9.65 -30.05
C ARG A 85 -12.04 -10.84 -30.83
N GLU A 86 -11.33 -11.75 -30.18
CA GLU A 86 -10.75 -12.94 -30.84
C GLU A 86 -11.82 -13.88 -31.42
N LYS A 87 -13.03 -13.86 -30.86
CA LYS A 87 -14.19 -14.66 -31.33
C LYS A 87 -15.05 -13.94 -32.37
N ASP A 88 -14.79 -12.66 -32.63
CA ASP A 88 -15.64 -11.79 -33.47
C ASP A 88 -17.12 -11.83 -33.05
N THR A 89 -17.38 -11.83 -31.75
CA THR A 89 -18.74 -11.88 -31.19
C THR A 89 -19.12 -10.61 -30.45
N ASN A 90 -20.37 -10.19 -30.65
CA ASN A 90 -20.94 -9.07 -29.93
C ASN A 90 -21.17 -9.42 -28.46
N MET A 91 -20.94 -8.46 -27.56
CA MET A 91 -21.17 -8.59 -26.13
C MET A 91 -22.41 -7.79 -25.71
N ASP A 92 -23.44 -8.48 -25.22
CA ASP A 92 -24.58 -7.84 -24.59
C ASP A 92 -24.26 -7.51 -23.12
N THR A 93 -24.37 -6.25 -22.75
CA THR A 93 -24.10 -5.79 -21.38
C THR A 93 -25.09 -4.72 -20.93
N ASN A 94 -25.19 -4.55 -19.61
CA ASN A 94 -25.94 -3.46 -19.01
C ASN A 94 -24.92 -2.46 -18.45
N PHE A 95 -24.84 -1.27 -19.05
CA PHE A 95 -23.92 -0.23 -18.62
C PHE A 95 -24.61 0.75 -17.66
N LEU A 96 -23.85 1.25 -16.69
CA LEU A 96 -24.35 2.17 -15.67
C LEU A 96 -24.49 3.58 -16.27
N LEU A 97 -25.69 4.15 -16.24
CA LEU A 97 -25.97 5.53 -16.64
C LEU A 97 -25.94 6.49 -15.44
N ALA A 98 -26.53 6.05 -14.33
CA ALA A 98 -26.57 6.77 -13.06
C ALA A 98 -26.71 5.76 -11.91
N HIS A 99 -26.70 6.23 -10.67
CA HIS A 99 -26.87 5.35 -9.50
C HIS A 99 -28.20 4.58 -9.60
N ASN A 100 -28.14 3.25 -9.65
CA ASN A 100 -29.26 2.32 -9.86
C ASN A 100 -29.97 2.41 -11.23
N VAL A 101 -29.42 3.11 -12.22
CA VAL A 101 -29.98 3.20 -13.58
C VAL A 101 -29.02 2.55 -14.56
N TYR A 102 -29.51 1.50 -15.23
CA TYR A 102 -28.74 0.72 -16.19
C TYR A 102 -29.39 0.76 -17.57
N GLY A 103 -28.57 0.94 -18.60
CA GLY A 103 -28.98 0.83 -20.00
C GLY A 103 -28.49 -0.49 -20.60
N LYS A 104 -29.33 -1.16 -21.38
CA LYS A 104 -28.91 -2.35 -22.14
C LYS A 104 -28.22 -1.90 -23.42
N ALA A 105 -27.02 -2.43 -23.69
CA ALA A 105 -26.27 -2.17 -24.92
C ALA A 105 -25.62 -3.44 -25.45
N THR A 106 -25.42 -3.47 -26.76
CA THR A 106 -24.65 -4.49 -27.45
C THR A 106 -23.35 -3.85 -27.94
N ILE A 107 -22.22 -4.34 -27.45
CA ILE A 107 -20.88 -3.83 -27.76
C ILE A 107 -20.27 -4.70 -28.86
N PRO A 108 -19.92 -4.12 -30.03
CA PRO A 108 -19.22 -4.84 -31.08
C PRO A 108 -17.75 -5.11 -30.68
N PRO A 109 -17.07 -6.07 -31.34
CA PRO A 109 -15.63 -6.28 -31.19
C PRO A 109 -14.87 -4.95 -31.30
N THR A 110 -14.11 -4.61 -30.26
CA THR A 110 -13.40 -3.32 -30.16
C THR A 110 -11.91 -3.54 -29.95
N ASP A 111 -11.08 -2.72 -30.60
CA ASP A 111 -9.60 -2.81 -30.53
C ASP A 111 -8.98 -1.91 -29.46
N LYS A 112 -9.79 -1.05 -28.81
CA LYS A 112 -9.32 0.07 -28.00
C LYS A 112 -10.19 0.30 -26.77
N VAL A 113 -9.58 0.82 -25.71
CA VAL A 113 -10.21 1.19 -24.43
C VAL A 113 -9.82 2.60 -24.02
N CYS A 114 -10.74 3.32 -23.38
CA CYS A 114 -10.46 4.64 -22.80
C CYS A 114 -10.13 4.52 -21.32
N LEU A 115 -8.92 4.92 -20.92
CA LEU A 115 -8.45 4.94 -19.54
C LEU A 115 -8.44 6.35 -18.98
N TRP A 116 -8.91 6.50 -17.74
CA TRP A 116 -8.85 7.75 -16.99
C TRP A 116 -7.56 7.83 -16.17
N LEU A 117 -6.69 8.78 -16.49
CA LEU A 117 -5.40 8.95 -15.79
C LEU A 117 -5.47 9.91 -14.60
N GLY A 118 -6.60 10.60 -14.43
CA GLY A 118 -6.76 11.65 -13.43
C GLY A 118 -6.49 13.05 -14.00
N ALA A 119 -6.60 14.08 -13.17
CA ALA A 119 -6.40 15.48 -13.56
C ALA A 119 -7.20 15.92 -14.81
N ASN A 120 -8.42 15.39 -14.98
CA ASN A 120 -9.27 15.61 -16.15
C ASN A 120 -8.71 15.09 -17.48
N VAL A 121 -7.82 14.10 -17.43
CA VAL A 121 -7.19 13.49 -18.61
C VAL A 121 -7.72 12.07 -18.82
N MET A 122 -8.20 11.82 -20.04
CA MET A 122 -8.59 10.51 -20.56
C MET A 122 -7.78 10.20 -21.82
N LEU A 123 -7.26 8.98 -21.94
CA LEU A 123 -6.52 8.51 -23.11
C LEU A 123 -7.04 7.19 -23.62
N GLU A 124 -6.99 7.03 -24.93
CA GLU A 124 -7.31 5.80 -25.64
C GLU A 124 -6.07 4.91 -25.75
N TYR A 125 -6.20 3.63 -25.40
CA TYR A 125 -5.15 2.61 -25.48
C TYR A 125 -5.65 1.40 -26.26
N PRO A 126 -4.80 0.74 -27.05
CA PRO A 126 -5.15 -0.52 -27.70
C PRO A 126 -5.26 -1.67 -26.68
N ILE A 127 -6.17 -2.63 -26.93
CA ILE A 127 -6.40 -3.85 -26.15
C ILE A 127 -5.47 -4.99 -26.60
#